data_AF-A0AA38T9J4-F1
#
_entry.id   AF-A0AA38T9J4-F1
#
_cell.length_a   1.000
_cell.length_b   1.000
_cell.length_c   1.000
_cell.angle_alpha   90.00
_cell.angle_beta   90.00
_cell.angle_gamma   90.00
#
_symmetry.space_group_name_H-M   'P 1'
#
loop_
_entity.id
_entity.type
_entity.pdbx_description
1 polymer ?
#
loop_
_entity_poly.entity_id
_entity_poly.type
_entity_poly.pdbx_seq_one_letter_code
_entity_poly.pdbx_strand_id
1 'polypeptide(L)'
;MARSPVNKRHSKLRKLLLCQQTTNNMLLFILANFYVVICSYIRLKIREIKTNDEKIMDRRKWMFRLTMESDAVCISELRMDRATFRVLCDMVSDIGCLKPTSNTSIEEVVAMFLYTLAHHKKNRTISHLFSRSKETISRHFHLVLLAILRLHPILLKKPEPVTQDCQDGRWKCFQGCLGALDGTLIKVTPPSDEKPRYRTRKGCISTNVLGVCCPNMQFIYVLPGWEGSAHDGRVLRDAISRPQGLRVPQGSYYLVDAGYCNANGFLAPYRGQRYHLKEFSGHRPNIAEEYFNMKHSKARNVIERCFGLLKGRWKILASPSFFPIETQVRVIMACCLLHNLIRKFMSQDPQESVLEEEEEEEENEEEETNSEDESNEVEYITNISPTDEWLAFRNTMATNMFNEWRSR
;
A
#
# COMPACT_ATOMS: atom_id res chain seq x y z
N MET A 1 58.68 80.10 51.93
CA MET A 1 59.19 78.76 51.55
C MET A 1 58.26 78.14 50.51
N ALA A 2 58.74 77.83 49.30
CA ALA A 2 57.93 77.18 48.27
C ALA A 2 58.12 75.65 48.29
N ARG A 3 57.04 74.86 48.30
CA ARG A 3 57.11 73.39 48.21
C ARG A 3 57.35 72.95 46.77
N SER A 4 58.35 72.09 46.55
CA SER A 4 58.84 71.68 45.22
C SER A 4 57.76 71.05 44.32
N PRO A 5 57.69 71.42 43.01
CA PRO A 5 56.72 70.86 42.07
C PRO A 5 57.02 69.41 41.65
N VAL A 6 58.23 68.89 41.91
CA VAL A 6 58.68 67.55 41.48
C VAL A 6 57.73 66.44 41.95
N ASN A 7 57.23 66.54 43.19
CA ASN A 7 56.36 65.53 43.80
C ASN A 7 54.98 65.41 43.10
N LYS A 8 54.51 66.48 42.43
CA LYS A 8 53.28 66.44 41.60
C LYS A 8 53.51 65.75 40.25
N ARG A 9 54.71 65.80 39.66
CA ARG A 9 55.01 65.09 38.40
C ARG A 9 55.06 63.57 38.60
N HIS A 10 55.75 63.08 39.64
CA HIS A 10 55.82 61.64 39.92
C HIS A 10 54.45 61.01 40.23
N SER A 11 53.56 61.69 40.96
CA SER A 11 52.22 61.17 41.23
C SER A 11 51.32 61.15 39.98
N LYS A 12 51.47 62.13 39.08
CA LYS A 12 50.76 62.15 37.78
C LYS A 12 51.26 61.02 36.87
N LEU A 13 52.58 60.75 36.83
CA LEU A 13 53.17 59.66 36.06
C LEU A 13 52.76 58.28 36.60
N ARG A 14 52.77 58.09 37.93
CA ARG A 14 52.25 56.85 38.57
C ARG A 14 50.79 56.60 38.24
N LYS A 15 49.92 57.63 38.25
CA LYS A 15 48.51 57.49 37.86
C LYS A 15 48.34 57.10 36.38
N LEU A 16 49.18 57.63 35.49
CA LEU A 16 49.18 57.27 34.07
C LEU A 16 49.57 55.80 33.86
N LEU A 17 50.66 55.34 34.49
CA LEU A 17 51.08 53.93 34.47
C LEU A 17 50.02 53.00 35.05
N LEU A 18 49.38 53.38 36.16
CA LEU A 18 48.30 52.58 36.76
C LEU A 18 47.10 52.46 35.81
N CYS A 19 46.74 53.53 35.10
CA CYS A 19 45.66 53.54 34.11
C CYS A 19 46.00 52.71 32.86
N GLN A 20 47.26 52.75 32.41
CA GLN A 20 47.75 51.90 31.33
C GLN A 20 47.76 50.42 31.73
N GLN A 21 48.06 50.11 33.00
CA GLN A 21 48.02 48.75 33.50
C GLN A 21 46.60 48.23 33.73
N THR A 22 45.65 49.06 34.20
CA THR A 22 44.24 48.64 34.28
C THR A 22 43.60 48.46 32.91
N THR A 23 43.90 49.32 31.93
CA THR A 23 43.42 49.14 30.55
C THR A 23 44.02 47.91 29.87
N ASN A 24 45.32 47.64 30.03
CA ASN A 24 45.93 46.39 29.59
C ASN A 24 45.28 45.16 30.25
N ASN A 25 45.02 45.20 31.57
CA ASN A 25 44.36 44.10 32.27
C ASN A 25 42.91 43.90 31.79
N MET A 26 42.15 44.98 31.52
CA MET A 26 40.81 44.87 30.94
C MET A 26 40.85 44.28 29.52
N LEU A 27 41.81 44.68 28.69
CA LEU A 27 42.01 44.11 27.36
C LEU A 27 42.35 42.61 27.45
N LEU A 28 43.24 42.21 28.36
CA LEU A 28 43.58 40.81 28.61
C LEU A 28 42.34 40.00 29.03
N PHE A 29 41.50 40.57 29.91
CA PHE A 29 40.27 39.92 30.37
C PHE A 29 39.23 39.78 29.24
N ILE A 30 39.06 40.79 28.39
CA ILE A 30 38.20 40.74 27.21
C ILE A 30 38.68 39.64 26.24
N LEU A 31 39.99 39.60 25.93
CA LEU A 31 40.58 38.58 25.07
C LEU A 31 40.44 37.16 25.66
N ALA A 32 40.62 37.00 26.96
CA ALA A 32 40.43 35.71 27.64
C ALA A 32 38.96 35.22 27.57
N ASN A 33 37.99 36.12 27.77
CA ASN A 33 36.57 35.78 27.60
C ASN A 33 36.25 35.42 26.13
N PHE A 34 36.78 36.18 25.16
CA PHE A 34 36.60 35.90 23.73
C PHE A 34 37.18 34.52 23.34
N TYR A 35 38.36 34.18 23.86
CA TYR A 35 38.97 32.87 23.71
C TYR A 35 38.11 31.74 24.32
N VAL A 36 37.56 31.93 25.53
CA VAL A 36 36.65 30.95 26.16
C VAL A 36 35.37 30.75 25.33
N VAL A 37 34.81 31.82 24.75
CA VAL A 37 33.65 31.72 23.84
C VAL A 37 34.01 30.96 22.57
N ILE A 38 35.15 31.27 21.93
CA ILE A 38 35.65 30.55 20.74
C ILE A 38 35.87 29.07 21.05
N CYS A 39 36.56 28.73 22.15
CA CYS A 39 36.78 27.34 22.55
C CYS A 39 35.46 26.61 22.85
N SER A 40 34.46 27.30 23.42
CA SER A 40 33.14 26.72 23.66
C SER A 40 32.38 26.46 22.36
N TYR A 41 32.41 27.40 21.41
CA TYR A 41 31.84 27.23 20.07
C TYR A 41 32.50 26.07 19.30
N ILE A 42 33.84 26.00 19.32
CA ILE A 42 34.59 24.91 18.67
C ILE A 42 34.26 23.56 19.31
N ARG A 43 34.18 23.47 20.65
CA ARG A 43 33.77 22.24 21.36
C ARG A 43 32.34 21.82 20.98
N LEU A 44 31.41 22.76 20.86
CA LEU A 44 30.05 22.49 20.41
C LEU A 44 30.03 21.99 18.96
N LYS A 45 30.76 22.62 18.04
CA LYS A 45 30.84 22.18 16.63
C LYS A 45 31.51 20.81 16.48
N ILE A 46 32.58 20.51 17.21
CA ILE A 46 33.21 19.18 17.22
C ILE A 46 32.23 18.12 17.76
N ARG A 47 31.44 18.44 18.81
CA ARG A 47 30.40 17.53 19.32
C ARG A 47 29.27 17.33 18.30
N GLU A 48 28.82 18.40 17.64
CA GLU A 48 27.80 18.34 16.59
C GLU A 48 28.23 17.42 15.44
N ILE A 49 29.46 17.58 14.93
CA ILE A 49 30.07 16.73 13.90
C ILE A 49 30.05 15.26 14.35
N LYS A 50 30.63 14.93 15.52
CA LYS A 50 30.65 13.55 16.03
C LYS A 50 29.26 12.93 16.12
N THR A 51 28.27 13.66 16.66
CA THR A 51 26.89 13.15 16.73
C THR A 51 26.20 13.03 15.37
N ASN A 52 26.72 13.66 14.31
CA ASN A 52 26.21 13.48 12.95
C ASN A 52 26.89 12.28 12.27
N ASP A 53 28.18 12.05 12.51
CA ASP A 53 28.90 10.86 12.06
C ASP A 53 28.29 9.59 12.67
N GLU A 54 27.98 9.60 13.97
CA GLU A 54 27.24 8.54 14.68
C GLU A 54 25.89 8.25 13.99
N LYS A 55 25.06 9.27 13.75
CA LYS A 55 23.78 9.15 13.04
C LYS A 55 23.93 8.63 11.60
N ILE A 56 25.02 8.95 10.91
CA ILE A 56 25.31 8.46 9.56
C ILE A 56 25.70 6.98 9.60
N MET A 57 26.53 6.57 10.56
CA MET A 57 26.89 5.16 10.75
C MET A 57 25.68 4.31 11.14
N ASP A 58 24.89 4.74 12.10
CA ASP A 58 23.73 3.96 12.57
C ASP A 58 22.64 3.88 11.50
N ARG A 59 22.42 4.95 10.73
CA ARG A 59 21.53 4.92 9.56
C ARG A 59 22.04 3.97 8.47
N ARG A 60 23.36 3.90 8.23
CA ARG A 60 23.95 2.92 7.29
C ARG A 60 23.78 1.48 7.78
N LYS A 61 24.00 1.20 9.08
CA LYS A 61 23.75 -0.13 9.68
C LYS A 61 22.27 -0.52 9.56
N TRP A 62 21.36 0.41 9.85
CA TRP A 62 19.92 0.20 9.74
C TRP A 62 19.48 -0.08 8.29
N MET A 63 19.99 0.68 7.32
CA MET A 63 19.73 0.41 5.89
C MET A 63 20.29 -0.94 5.43
N PHE A 64 21.50 -1.31 5.87
CA PHE A 64 22.09 -2.61 5.56
C PHE A 64 21.21 -3.75 6.08
N ARG A 65 20.74 -3.66 7.33
CA ARG A 65 19.76 -4.60 7.90
C ARG A 65 18.51 -4.72 7.04
N LEU A 66 17.88 -3.59 6.73
CA LEU A 66 16.60 -3.56 6.02
C LEU A 66 16.66 -4.10 4.58
N THR A 67 17.79 -3.95 3.89
CA THR A 67 17.85 -4.12 2.42
C THR A 67 18.94 -5.06 1.91
N MET A 68 19.89 -5.48 2.76
CA MET A 68 21.05 -6.29 2.34
C MET A 68 21.30 -7.53 3.21
N GLU A 69 20.96 -7.51 4.51
CA GLU A 69 21.28 -8.58 5.47
C GLU A 69 20.72 -9.95 5.07
N SER A 70 19.42 -10.07 4.78
CA SER A 70 18.83 -11.26 4.15
C SER A 70 17.45 -10.94 3.54
N ASP A 71 16.95 -11.81 2.65
CA ASP A 71 15.60 -11.66 2.09
C ASP A 71 14.51 -11.88 3.16
N ALA A 72 14.73 -12.78 4.13
CA ALA A 72 13.82 -12.98 5.26
C ALA A 72 13.63 -11.69 6.09
N VAL A 73 14.71 -10.95 6.37
CA VAL A 73 14.64 -9.65 7.07
C VAL A 73 14.03 -8.55 6.18
N CYS A 74 14.34 -8.57 4.87
CA CYS A 74 13.73 -7.63 3.92
C CYS A 74 12.20 -7.85 3.85
N ILE A 75 11.73 -9.09 3.86
CA ILE A 75 10.29 -9.44 3.93
C ILE A 75 9.70 -9.09 5.30
N SER A 76 10.40 -9.36 6.41
CA SER A 76 9.90 -9.07 7.77
C SER A 76 9.77 -7.57 8.05
N GLU A 77 10.60 -6.72 7.42
CA GLU A 77 10.61 -5.28 7.67
C GLU A 77 10.01 -4.42 6.54
N LEU A 78 10.11 -4.85 5.27
CA LEU A 78 9.67 -4.09 4.08
C LEU A 78 8.58 -4.79 3.24
N ARG A 79 8.18 -6.03 3.60
CA ARG A 79 7.17 -6.88 2.92
C ARG A 79 7.57 -7.41 1.54
N MET A 80 8.85 -7.30 1.15
CA MET A 80 9.36 -7.82 -0.12
C MET A 80 10.82 -8.27 0.00
N ASP A 81 11.28 -9.17 -0.87
CA ASP A 81 12.69 -9.58 -0.93
C ASP A 81 13.63 -8.47 -1.45
N ARG A 82 14.95 -8.70 -1.40
CA ARG A 82 15.96 -7.70 -1.77
C ARG A 82 16.05 -7.45 -3.28
N ALA A 83 15.53 -8.35 -4.12
CA ALA A 83 15.49 -8.16 -5.57
C ALA A 83 14.30 -7.27 -5.96
N THR A 84 13.10 -7.62 -5.49
CA THR A 84 11.86 -6.85 -5.63
C THR A 84 11.99 -5.45 -5.04
N PHE A 85 12.70 -5.30 -3.92
CA PHE A 85 13.02 -3.97 -3.35
C PHE A 85 13.87 -3.11 -4.29
N ARG A 86 14.84 -3.68 -5.01
CA ARG A 86 15.65 -2.96 -6.01
C ARG A 86 14.79 -2.58 -7.21
N VAL A 87 14.03 -3.53 -7.77
CA VAL A 87 13.07 -3.29 -8.86
C VAL A 87 12.11 -2.15 -8.52
N LEU A 88 11.60 -2.08 -7.28
CA LEU A 88 10.79 -0.94 -6.84
C LEU A 88 11.56 0.38 -6.85
N CYS A 89 12.80 0.40 -6.35
CA CYS A 89 13.64 1.60 -6.34
C CYS A 89 13.90 2.13 -7.76
N ASP A 90 14.21 1.23 -8.69
CA ASP A 90 14.43 1.53 -10.10
C ASP A 90 13.14 2.05 -10.76
N MET A 91 11.99 1.39 -10.53
CA MET A 91 10.70 1.85 -11.05
C MET A 91 10.30 3.23 -10.51
N VAL A 92 10.47 3.52 -9.21
CA VAL A 92 10.14 4.85 -8.67
C VAL A 92 11.14 5.93 -9.10
N SER A 93 12.40 5.57 -9.38
CA SER A 93 13.39 6.47 -10.00
C SER A 93 12.91 6.88 -11.39
N ASP A 94 12.76 5.90 -12.28
CA ASP A 94 12.77 6.13 -13.71
C ASP A 94 11.38 6.50 -14.24
N ILE A 95 10.33 5.91 -13.65
CA ILE A 95 8.93 6.09 -14.03
C ILE A 95 8.18 6.94 -12.99
N GLY A 96 8.48 6.72 -11.70
CA GLY A 96 7.98 7.57 -10.62
C GLY A 96 8.60 8.97 -10.60
N CYS A 97 9.72 9.18 -11.27
CA CYS A 97 10.55 10.40 -11.28
C CYS A 97 11.03 10.83 -9.88
N LEU A 98 11.24 9.88 -8.96
CA LEU A 98 11.72 10.12 -7.61
C LEU A 98 13.24 10.36 -7.62
N LYS A 99 13.65 11.63 -7.47
CA LYS A 99 15.07 12.00 -7.48
C LYS A 99 15.72 11.84 -6.09
N PRO A 100 16.97 11.36 -6.00
CA PRO A 100 17.73 11.39 -4.76
C PRO A 100 18.03 12.83 -4.34
N THR A 101 18.40 13.03 -3.07
CA THR A 101 18.90 14.31 -2.56
C THR A 101 20.35 14.14 -2.09
N SER A 102 21.10 15.24 -1.98
CA SER A 102 22.50 15.22 -1.52
C SER A 102 22.71 14.51 -0.17
N ASN A 103 21.67 14.42 0.65
CA ASN A 103 21.70 13.83 1.98
C ASN A 103 21.00 12.47 2.08
N THR A 104 20.22 12.04 1.09
CA THR A 104 19.29 10.89 1.18
C THR A 104 19.10 10.24 -0.19
N SER A 105 19.39 8.93 -0.29
CA SER A 105 19.23 8.14 -1.51
C SER A 105 17.80 7.62 -1.71
N ILE A 106 17.51 7.04 -2.88
CA ILE A 106 16.18 6.49 -3.23
C ILE A 106 15.82 5.34 -2.30
N GLU A 107 16.75 4.41 -2.05
CA GLU A 107 16.55 3.23 -1.21
C GLU A 107 16.21 3.63 0.23
N GLU A 108 16.87 4.65 0.79
CA GLU A 108 16.55 5.16 2.13
C GLU A 108 15.16 5.77 2.18
N VAL A 109 14.76 6.49 1.12
CA VAL A 109 13.44 7.10 0.98
C VAL A 109 12.33 6.05 0.82
N VAL A 110 12.54 5.04 -0.02
CA VAL A 110 11.60 3.92 -0.25
C VAL A 110 11.50 3.04 0.99
N ALA A 111 12.62 2.70 1.64
CA ALA A 111 12.60 1.93 2.88
C ALA A 111 11.86 2.66 4.02
N MET A 112 12.05 3.98 4.18
CA MET A 112 11.27 4.77 5.15
C MET A 112 9.76 4.68 4.87
N PHE A 113 9.35 4.71 3.60
CA PHE A 113 7.95 4.61 3.18
C PHE A 113 7.38 3.21 3.44
N LEU A 114 8.03 2.16 2.91
CA LEU A 114 7.62 0.77 3.10
C LEU A 114 7.51 0.40 4.58
N TYR A 115 8.52 0.74 5.40
CA TYR A 115 8.51 0.48 6.85
C TYR A 115 7.31 1.15 7.56
N THR A 116 6.91 2.32 7.08
CA THR A 116 5.74 3.05 7.58
C THR A 116 4.44 2.29 7.27
N LEU A 117 4.29 1.76 6.04
CA LEU A 117 3.11 0.97 5.64
C LEU A 117 3.09 -0.41 6.32
N ALA A 118 4.22 -1.10 6.31
CA ALA A 118 4.41 -2.48 6.75
C ALA A 118 4.16 -2.67 8.26
N HIS A 119 4.47 -1.67 9.09
CA HIS A 119 4.34 -1.75 10.55
C HIS A 119 3.48 -0.63 11.18
N HIS A 120 2.79 0.17 10.37
CA HIS A 120 1.94 1.29 10.81
C HIS A 120 2.64 2.27 11.79
N LYS A 121 3.93 2.54 11.60
CA LYS A 121 4.70 3.41 12.51
C LYS A 121 4.40 4.89 12.27
N LYS A 122 4.28 5.67 13.35
CA LYS A 122 4.14 7.14 13.28
C LYS A 122 5.48 7.81 12.97
N ASN A 123 5.48 8.99 12.33
CA ASN A 123 6.69 9.72 11.92
C ASN A 123 7.72 9.93 13.05
N ARG A 124 7.31 9.97 14.33
CA ARG A 124 8.24 10.02 15.48
C ARG A 124 9.14 8.77 15.54
N THR A 125 8.59 7.58 15.32
CA THR A 125 9.35 6.32 15.37
C THR A 125 10.33 6.24 14.19
N ILE A 126 9.88 6.56 12.98
CA ILE A 126 10.74 6.64 11.79
C ILE A 126 11.87 7.68 11.97
N SER A 127 11.57 8.82 12.61
CA SER A 127 12.54 9.88 12.93
C SER A 127 13.69 9.40 13.82
N HIS A 128 13.41 8.49 14.77
CA HIS A 128 14.46 7.85 15.57
C HIS A 128 15.21 6.76 14.78
N LEU A 129 14.50 5.85 14.10
CA LEU A 129 15.11 4.73 13.37
C LEU A 129 16.06 5.17 12.24
N PHE A 130 15.64 6.14 11.42
CA PHE A 130 16.42 6.63 10.28
C PHE A 130 17.23 7.91 10.60
N SER A 131 17.22 8.39 11.85
CA SER A 131 17.89 9.65 12.26
C SER A 131 17.56 10.86 11.37
N ARG A 132 16.28 11.03 11.00
CA ARG A 132 15.78 12.11 10.13
C ARG A 132 14.81 13.05 10.85
N SER A 133 14.68 14.27 10.33
CA SER A 133 13.66 15.22 10.78
C SER A 133 12.25 14.70 10.43
N LYS A 134 11.25 15.09 11.23
CA LYS A 134 9.84 14.73 10.98
C LYS A 134 9.29 15.38 9.70
N GLU A 135 9.80 16.56 9.34
CA GLU A 135 9.52 17.21 8.04
C GLU A 135 10.03 16.33 6.90
N THR A 136 11.30 15.90 6.98
CA THR A 136 11.98 15.19 5.90
C THR A 136 11.30 13.85 5.64
N ILE A 137 10.88 13.15 6.70
CA ILE A 137 10.06 11.94 6.61
C ILE A 137 8.69 12.24 6.00
N SER A 138 8.00 13.30 6.45
CA SER A 138 6.68 13.66 5.91
C SER A 138 6.75 14.00 4.40
N ARG A 139 7.74 14.79 3.99
CA ARG A 139 7.98 15.18 2.60
C ARG A 139 8.35 13.96 1.74
N HIS A 140 9.31 13.14 2.17
CA HIS A 140 9.69 11.94 1.44
C HIS A 140 8.56 10.89 1.36
N PHE A 141 7.75 10.73 2.41
CA PHE A 141 6.59 9.85 2.38
C PHE A 141 5.60 10.23 1.27
N HIS A 142 5.26 11.52 1.15
CA HIS A 142 4.36 11.99 0.09
C HIS A 142 5.00 11.94 -1.31
N LEU A 143 6.33 12.12 -1.42
CA LEU A 143 7.04 11.96 -2.70
C LEU A 143 7.05 10.51 -3.18
N VAL A 144 7.30 9.53 -2.31
CA VAL A 144 7.21 8.10 -2.66
C VAL A 144 5.77 7.71 -2.98
N LEU A 145 4.80 8.20 -2.21
CA LEU A 145 3.39 7.95 -2.45
C LEU A 145 2.97 8.37 -3.86
N LEU A 146 3.37 9.58 -4.29
CA LEU A 146 3.11 10.07 -5.65
C LEU A 146 3.92 9.31 -6.72
N ALA A 147 5.16 8.91 -6.42
CA ALA A 147 5.98 8.13 -7.34
C ALA A 147 5.40 6.72 -7.60
N ILE A 148 4.93 6.02 -6.56
CA ILE A 148 4.27 4.70 -6.69
C ILE A 148 2.94 4.83 -7.43
N LEU A 149 2.16 5.89 -7.18
CA LEU A 149 0.90 6.12 -7.91
C LEU A 149 1.10 6.35 -9.42
N ARG A 150 2.27 6.83 -9.86
CA ARG A 150 2.62 6.90 -11.29
C ARG A 150 2.85 5.53 -11.93
N LEU A 151 3.15 4.51 -11.14
CA LEU A 151 3.33 3.12 -11.61
C LEU A 151 1.99 2.40 -11.87
N HIS A 152 0.85 3.03 -11.57
CA HIS A 152 -0.50 2.49 -11.77
C HIS A 152 -0.73 1.81 -13.13
N PRO A 153 -0.34 2.39 -14.29
CA PRO A 153 -0.56 1.77 -15.61
C PRO A 153 0.30 0.52 -15.89
N ILE A 154 1.27 0.22 -15.02
CA ILE A 154 2.27 -0.86 -15.19
C ILE A 154 2.08 -1.95 -14.14
N LEU A 155 1.61 -1.57 -12.95
CA LEU A 155 1.41 -2.47 -11.82
C LEU A 155 -0.02 -3.00 -11.69
N LEU A 156 -1.05 -2.35 -12.25
CA LEU A 156 -2.35 -3.02 -12.40
C LEU A 156 -2.27 -4.07 -13.52
N LYS A 157 -2.81 -5.26 -13.26
CA LYS A 157 -2.87 -6.37 -14.21
C LYS A 157 -3.91 -6.03 -15.29
N LYS A 158 -3.57 -6.21 -16.57
CA LYS A 158 -4.57 -6.13 -17.65
C LYS A 158 -5.58 -7.28 -17.47
N PRO A 159 -6.88 -7.04 -17.67
CA PRO A 159 -7.86 -8.10 -17.65
C PRO A 159 -7.64 -9.03 -18.85
N GLU A 160 -7.59 -10.32 -18.59
CA GLU A 160 -7.45 -11.40 -19.57
C GLU A 160 -8.60 -12.38 -19.29
N PRO A 161 -9.38 -12.81 -20.30
CA PRO A 161 -10.49 -13.73 -20.10
C PRO A 161 -9.99 -15.14 -19.81
N VAL A 162 -10.69 -15.85 -18.94
CA VAL A 162 -10.59 -17.31 -18.78
C VAL A 162 -10.93 -17.97 -20.12
N THR A 163 -9.94 -18.59 -20.74
CA THR A 163 -10.05 -19.33 -22.00
C THR A 163 -10.75 -20.67 -21.79
N GLN A 164 -11.02 -21.39 -22.89
CA GLN A 164 -11.65 -22.72 -22.80
C GLN A 164 -10.69 -23.76 -22.19
N ASP A 165 -9.38 -23.61 -22.40
CA ASP A 165 -8.32 -24.53 -21.98
C ASP A 165 -7.84 -24.28 -20.54
N CYS A 166 -8.62 -23.51 -19.75
CA CYS A 166 -8.27 -23.17 -18.38
C CYS A 166 -8.30 -24.43 -17.49
N GLN A 167 -7.16 -24.76 -16.88
CA GLN A 167 -7.02 -25.97 -16.07
C GLN A 167 -7.54 -25.84 -14.64
N ASP A 168 -7.53 -24.63 -14.06
CA ASP A 168 -7.96 -24.39 -12.67
C ASP A 168 -9.43 -24.82 -12.47
N GLY A 169 -9.63 -25.82 -11.60
CA GLY A 169 -10.92 -26.46 -11.35
C GLY A 169 -12.02 -25.54 -10.76
N ARG A 170 -11.64 -24.34 -10.33
CA ARG A 170 -12.52 -23.26 -9.88
C ARG A 170 -12.96 -22.39 -11.06
N TRP A 171 -12.04 -22.08 -11.98
CA TRP A 171 -12.27 -21.13 -13.08
C TRP A 171 -12.75 -21.75 -14.40
N LYS A 172 -12.43 -23.02 -14.68
CA LYS A 172 -12.73 -23.67 -15.98
C LYS A 172 -14.21 -23.66 -16.41
N CYS A 173 -15.13 -23.57 -15.45
CA CYS A 173 -16.57 -23.43 -15.69
C CYS A 173 -17.05 -21.99 -15.95
N PHE A 174 -16.16 -21.00 -15.95
CA PHE A 174 -16.46 -19.57 -16.13
C PHE A 174 -15.69 -18.97 -17.33
N GLN A 175 -15.80 -19.60 -18.50
CA GLN A 175 -15.22 -19.11 -19.75
C GLN A 175 -15.66 -17.67 -20.06
N GLY A 176 -14.72 -16.82 -20.50
CA GLY A 176 -14.95 -15.39 -20.71
C GLY A 176 -14.96 -14.54 -19.43
N CYS A 177 -14.80 -15.14 -18.24
CA CYS A 177 -14.68 -14.38 -17.01
C CYS A 177 -13.30 -13.72 -16.89
N LEU A 178 -13.25 -12.50 -16.35
CA LEU A 178 -12.04 -11.69 -16.18
C LEU A 178 -11.51 -11.73 -14.73
N GLY A 179 -12.18 -12.47 -13.84
CA GLY A 179 -11.88 -12.57 -12.40
C GLY A 179 -13.06 -12.19 -11.51
N ALA A 180 -12.78 -11.82 -10.26
CA ALA A 180 -13.79 -11.49 -9.25
C ALA A 180 -13.75 -10.02 -8.80
N LEU A 181 -14.91 -9.52 -8.38
CA LEU A 181 -15.13 -8.15 -7.94
C LEU A 181 -15.87 -8.11 -6.60
N ASP A 182 -15.38 -7.28 -5.68
CA ASP A 182 -16.09 -6.96 -4.43
C ASP A 182 -15.67 -5.62 -3.82
N GLY A 183 -16.46 -5.15 -2.85
CA GLY A 183 -16.15 -4.02 -1.98
C GLY A 183 -15.43 -4.49 -0.71
N THR A 184 -14.48 -3.70 -0.21
CA THR A 184 -13.84 -3.97 1.08
C THR A 184 -13.72 -2.72 1.93
N LEU A 185 -13.95 -2.89 3.23
CA LEU A 185 -13.93 -1.79 4.19
C LEU A 185 -12.54 -1.65 4.83
N ILE A 186 -12.03 -0.41 4.87
CA ILE A 186 -10.76 -0.03 5.51
C ILE A 186 -11.03 1.08 6.53
N LYS A 187 -10.49 0.93 7.74
CA LYS A 187 -10.76 1.83 8.88
C LYS A 187 -10.09 3.20 8.68
N VAL A 188 -10.84 4.27 8.88
CA VAL A 188 -10.38 5.66 8.65
C VAL A 188 -10.79 6.60 9.78
N THR A 189 -10.08 7.73 9.90
CA THR A 189 -10.31 8.75 10.93
C THR A 189 -10.71 10.09 10.29
N PRO A 190 -11.96 10.24 9.82
CA PRO A 190 -12.44 11.46 9.18
C PRO A 190 -12.72 12.58 10.21
N PRO A 191 -12.85 13.84 9.74
CA PRO A 191 -13.38 14.95 10.53
C PRO A 191 -14.71 14.61 11.22
N SER A 192 -15.00 15.22 12.38
CA SER A 192 -16.13 14.82 13.24
C SER A 192 -17.50 15.01 12.60
N ASP A 193 -17.62 16.05 11.80
CA ASP A 193 -18.72 16.41 10.91
C ASP A 193 -18.92 15.39 9.77
N GLU A 194 -17.84 14.84 9.21
CA GLU A 194 -17.93 13.84 8.13
C GLU A 194 -18.17 12.40 8.61
N LYS A 195 -17.90 12.08 9.89
CA LYS A 195 -18.04 10.73 10.47
C LYS A 195 -19.36 10.00 10.14
N PRO A 196 -20.54 10.65 10.06
CA PRO A 196 -21.77 9.98 9.67
C PRO A 196 -21.70 9.33 8.28
N ARG A 197 -21.04 9.95 7.29
CA ARG A 197 -20.92 9.40 5.93
C ARG A 197 -20.11 8.12 5.90
N TYR A 198 -19.02 8.06 6.67
CA TYR A 198 -18.14 6.90 6.77
C TYR A 198 -18.65 5.83 7.75
N ARG A 199 -19.83 6.00 8.37
CA ARG A 199 -20.40 5.01 9.28
C ARG A 199 -21.04 3.87 8.48
N THR A 200 -20.42 2.70 8.57
CA THR A 200 -20.92 1.44 8.01
C THR A 200 -22.18 0.95 8.73
N ARG A 201 -22.93 0.03 8.10
CA ARG A 201 -24.08 -0.66 8.74
C ARG A 201 -23.69 -1.38 10.04
N LYS A 202 -22.43 -1.81 10.18
CA LYS A 202 -21.86 -2.42 11.40
C LYS A 202 -21.31 -1.39 12.41
N GLY A 203 -21.68 -0.11 12.29
CA GLY A 203 -21.29 0.98 13.19
C GLY A 203 -19.83 1.46 13.07
N CYS A 204 -18.93 0.66 12.48
CA CYS A 204 -17.54 1.03 12.25
C CYS A 204 -17.41 2.23 11.30
N ILE A 205 -16.42 3.09 11.54
CA ILE A 205 -16.03 4.19 10.66
C ILE A 205 -15.01 3.67 9.64
N SER A 206 -15.34 3.68 8.36
CA SER A 206 -14.52 3.08 7.28
C SER A 206 -14.77 3.76 5.93
N THR A 207 -13.82 3.64 5.01
CA THR A 207 -14.02 3.88 3.58
C THR A 207 -14.29 2.55 2.89
N ASN A 208 -15.17 2.55 1.88
CA ASN A 208 -15.36 1.43 0.97
C ASN A 208 -14.32 1.53 -0.17
N VAL A 209 -13.81 0.38 -0.58
CA VAL A 209 -12.81 0.20 -1.62
C VAL A 209 -13.32 -0.90 -2.52
N LEU A 210 -13.83 -0.53 -3.70
CA LEU A 210 -14.17 -1.52 -4.72
C LEU A 210 -12.86 -2.03 -5.32
N GLY A 211 -12.72 -3.34 -5.42
CA GLY A 211 -11.55 -3.99 -6.01
C GLY A 211 -11.98 -5.10 -6.96
N VAL A 212 -11.14 -5.31 -7.97
CA VAL A 212 -11.28 -6.35 -8.98
C VAL A 212 -9.92 -7.03 -9.11
N CYS A 213 -9.87 -8.36 -9.06
CA CYS A 213 -8.63 -9.12 -9.27
C CYS A 213 -8.83 -10.28 -10.24
N CYS A 214 -7.76 -10.64 -10.94
CA CYS A 214 -7.71 -11.85 -11.76
C CYS A 214 -7.66 -13.12 -10.86
N PRO A 215 -7.78 -14.32 -11.45
CA PRO A 215 -7.58 -15.60 -10.73
C PRO A 215 -6.29 -15.66 -9.90
N ASN A 216 -5.21 -15.03 -10.36
CA ASN A 216 -3.89 -15.09 -9.70
C ASN A 216 -3.72 -14.03 -8.58
N MET A 217 -4.81 -13.55 -7.97
CA MET A 217 -4.83 -12.55 -6.89
C MET A 217 -4.07 -11.23 -7.21
N GLN A 218 -3.98 -10.84 -8.48
CA GLN A 218 -3.46 -9.52 -8.88
C GLN A 218 -4.61 -8.55 -9.18
N PHE A 219 -4.57 -7.35 -8.64
CA PHE A 219 -5.59 -6.32 -8.89
C PHE A 219 -5.59 -5.86 -10.35
N ILE A 220 -6.75 -5.93 -10.99
CA ILE A 220 -7.05 -5.36 -12.31
C ILE A 220 -7.50 -3.91 -12.16
N TYR A 221 -8.35 -3.64 -11.15
CA TYR A 221 -8.92 -2.32 -10.90
C TYR A 221 -9.14 -2.11 -9.40
N VAL A 222 -8.92 -0.89 -8.92
CA VAL A 222 -9.16 -0.49 -7.53
C VAL A 222 -9.74 0.91 -7.48
N LEU A 223 -10.86 1.08 -6.79
CA LEU A 223 -11.51 2.37 -6.53
C LEU A 223 -11.67 2.57 -5.01
N PRO A 224 -10.65 3.14 -4.34
CA PRO A 224 -10.71 3.51 -2.94
C PRO A 224 -11.34 4.89 -2.73
N GLY A 225 -11.89 5.14 -1.55
CA GLY A 225 -12.31 6.47 -1.11
C GLY A 225 -13.81 6.73 -1.07
N TRP A 226 -14.63 5.73 -1.43
CA TRP A 226 -16.08 5.79 -1.22
C TRP A 226 -16.42 5.76 0.27
N GLU A 227 -17.54 6.37 0.68
CA GLU A 227 -17.88 6.44 2.10
C GLU A 227 -18.42 5.07 2.60
N GLY A 228 -18.13 4.69 3.85
CA GLY A 228 -18.54 3.39 4.41
C GLY A 228 -20.05 3.14 4.51
N SER A 229 -20.89 4.15 4.29
CA SER A 229 -22.36 4.01 4.15
C SER A 229 -22.83 3.77 2.71
N ALA A 230 -21.96 3.94 1.70
CA ALA A 230 -22.31 3.80 0.30
C ALA A 230 -22.69 2.36 -0.05
N HIS A 231 -23.79 2.18 -0.77
CA HIS A 231 -24.23 0.89 -1.30
C HIS A 231 -23.33 0.48 -2.47
N ASP A 232 -22.99 -0.80 -2.55
CA ASP A 232 -21.95 -1.30 -3.46
C ASP A 232 -22.34 -1.16 -4.93
N GLY A 233 -23.62 -1.33 -5.26
CA GLY A 233 -24.16 -0.99 -6.58
C GLY A 233 -24.13 0.50 -6.96
N ARG A 234 -23.98 1.43 -6.01
CA ARG A 234 -23.68 2.86 -6.30
C ARG A 234 -22.20 3.02 -6.65
N VAL A 235 -21.32 2.39 -5.87
CA VAL A 235 -19.86 2.39 -6.08
C VAL A 235 -19.50 1.80 -7.44
N LEU A 236 -20.15 0.69 -7.84
CA LEU A 236 -19.93 0.05 -9.14
C LEU A 236 -20.38 0.93 -10.34
N ARG A 237 -21.49 1.67 -10.21
CA ARG A 237 -21.94 2.61 -11.26
C ARG A 237 -21.00 3.83 -11.40
N ASP A 238 -20.41 4.30 -10.31
CA ASP A 238 -19.32 5.29 -10.38
C ASP A 238 -18.08 4.68 -11.04
N ALA A 239 -17.69 3.46 -10.66
CA ALA A 239 -16.52 2.79 -11.23
C ALA A 239 -16.55 2.71 -12.76
N ILE A 240 -17.69 2.39 -13.37
CA ILE A 240 -17.82 2.22 -14.84
C ILE A 240 -18.00 3.55 -15.57
N SER A 241 -18.73 4.51 -14.98
CA SER A 241 -19.03 5.79 -15.64
C SER A 241 -17.84 6.75 -15.72
N ARG A 242 -16.75 6.48 -14.98
CA ARG A 242 -15.52 7.28 -15.00
C ARG A 242 -14.74 7.12 -16.32
N PRO A 243 -14.12 8.18 -16.87
CA PRO A 243 -13.35 8.10 -18.11
C PRO A 243 -12.20 7.07 -18.08
N GLN A 244 -11.50 6.97 -16.94
CA GLN A 244 -10.52 5.93 -16.61
C GLN A 244 -11.11 4.95 -15.57
N GLY A 245 -12.36 4.56 -15.79
CA GLY A 245 -13.13 3.65 -14.95
C GLY A 245 -12.81 2.17 -15.19
N LEU A 246 -13.56 1.31 -14.48
CA LEU A 246 -13.61 -0.12 -14.75
C LEU A 246 -14.16 -0.34 -16.17
N ARG A 247 -13.35 -0.94 -17.05
CA ARG A 247 -13.76 -1.35 -18.40
C ARG A 247 -14.02 -2.85 -18.40
N VAL A 248 -15.14 -3.24 -19.00
CA VAL A 248 -15.51 -4.64 -19.19
C VAL A 248 -15.70 -4.86 -20.70
N PRO A 249 -14.84 -5.64 -21.36
CA PRO A 249 -15.08 -6.17 -22.69
C PRO A 249 -16.48 -6.75 -22.88
N GLN A 250 -17.09 -6.50 -24.04
CA GLN A 250 -18.35 -7.14 -24.43
C GLN A 250 -18.14 -8.64 -24.62
N GLY A 251 -19.07 -9.46 -24.11
CA GLY A 251 -18.92 -10.92 -24.05
C GLY A 251 -18.10 -11.42 -22.86
N SER A 252 -17.46 -10.55 -22.08
CA SER A 252 -16.72 -10.90 -20.86
C SER A 252 -17.39 -10.35 -19.60
N TYR A 253 -17.03 -10.89 -18.43
CA TYR A 253 -17.68 -10.52 -17.17
C TYR A 253 -16.81 -10.74 -15.92
N TYR A 254 -17.22 -10.15 -14.80
CA TYR A 254 -16.67 -10.45 -13.47
C TYR A 254 -17.69 -11.21 -12.61
N LEU A 255 -17.21 -12.10 -11.74
CA LEU A 255 -18.02 -12.70 -10.67
C LEU A 255 -18.25 -11.67 -9.55
N VAL A 256 -19.49 -11.50 -9.10
CA VAL A 256 -19.87 -10.49 -8.10
C VAL A 256 -20.67 -11.07 -6.93
N ASP A 257 -20.63 -10.43 -5.76
CA ASP A 257 -21.47 -10.84 -4.61
C ASP A 257 -22.98 -10.76 -4.90
N ALA A 258 -23.78 -11.51 -4.14
CA ALA A 258 -25.25 -11.45 -4.14
C ALA A 258 -25.80 -10.03 -3.89
N GLY A 259 -25.06 -9.12 -3.26
CA GLY A 259 -25.41 -7.71 -3.08
C GLY A 259 -25.42 -6.87 -4.37
N TYR A 260 -24.77 -7.33 -5.44
CA TYR A 260 -24.79 -6.68 -6.76
C TYR A 260 -25.97 -7.19 -7.62
N CYS A 261 -26.13 -6.65 -8.83
CA CYS A 261 -27.15 -7.09 -9.79
C CYS A 261 -26.53 -8.00 -10.84
N ASN A 262 -27.20 -9.11 -11.17
CA ASN A 262 -26.87 -9.89 -12.37
C ASN A 262 -27.20 -9.04 -13.60
N ALA A 263 -26.21 -8.72 -14.42
CA ALA A 263 -26.29 -7.75 -15.50
C ALA A 263 -25.16 -7.95 -16.52
N ASN A 264 -25.21 -7.24 -17.65
CA ASN A 264 -24.13 -7.30 -18.64
C ASN A 264 -22.76 -6.94 -18.01
N GLY A 265 -21.80 -7.86 -18.12
CA GLY A 265 -20.46 -7.75 -17.53
C GLY A 265 -20.34 -8.14 -16.05
N PHE A 266 -21.44 -8.51 -15.37
CA PHE A 266 -21.47 -8.80 -13.93
C PHE A 266 -22.37 -10.00 -13.63
N LEU A 267 -21.74 -11.17 -13.48
CA LEU A 267 -22.42 -12.43 -13.19
C LEU A 267 -22.55 -12.61 -11.68
N ALA A 268 -23.79 -12.71 -11.19
CA ALA A 268 -24.10 -12.76 -9.75
C ALA A 268 -24.74 -14.11 -9.39
N PRO A 269 -24.67 -14.58 -8.13
CA PRO A 269 -25.28 -15.84 -7.70
C PRO A 269 -26.82 -15.81 -7.69
N TYR A 270 -27.41 -17.00 -7.57
CA TYR A 270 -28.84 -17.16 -7.31
C TYR A 270 -29.16 -16.80 -5.86
N ARG A 271 -30.00 -15.77 -5.68
CA ARG A 271 -30.50 -15.37 -4.35
C ARG A 271 -31.57 -16.35 -3.88
N GLY A 272 -31.57 -16.68 -2.59
CA GLY A 272 -32.53 -17.61 -1.97
C GLY A 272 -32.16 -19.09 -2.10
N GLN A 273 -30.97 -19.41 -2.61
CA GLN A 273 -30.38 -20.76 -2.65
C GLN A 273 -29.13 -20.82 -1.77
N ARG A 274 -28.66 -22.03 -1.41
CA ARG A 274 -27.37 -22.22 -0.69
C ARG A 274 -26.22 -21.57 -1.47
N TYR A 275 -25.24 -21.03 -0.76
CA TYR A 275 -24.13 -20.26 -1.36
C TYR A 275 -22.82 -20.31 -0.56
N HIS A 276 -22.85 -20.43 0.76
CA HIS A 276 -21.61 -20.52 1.54
C HIS A 276 -21.07 -21.95 1.46
N LEU A 277 -19.77 -22.13 1.23
CA LEU A 277 -19.15 -23.46 1.02
C LEU A 277 -19.45 -24.44 2.17
N LYS A 278 -19.55 -23.93 3.40
CA LYS A 278 -19.89 -24.68 4.62
C LYS A 278 -21.34 -25.21 4.65
N GLU A 279 -22.22 -24.75 3.77
CA GLU A 279 -23.59 -25.27 3.57
C GLU A 279 -23.62 -26.48 2.63
N PHE A 280 -22.49 -26.79 1.98
CA PHE A 280 -22.31 -27.96 1.10
C PHE A 280 -21.46 -29.07 1.76
N SER A 281 -20.82 -28.80 2.89
CA SER A 281 -20.12 -29.80 3.70
C SER A 281 -21.06 -30.96 4.08
N GLY A 282 -20.79 -32.15 3.54
CA GLY A 282 -21.62 -33.34 3.69
C GLY A 282 -22.96 -33.34 2.92
N HIS A 283 -23.31 -32.27 2.20
CA HIS A 283 -24.62 -32.07 1.57
C HIS A 283 -24.47 -31.59 0.12
N ARG A 284 -24.45 -32.54 -0.83
CA ARG A 284 -24.32 -32.26 -2.27
C ARG A 284 -25.39 -31.24 -2.77
N PRO A 285 -25.11 -30.46 -3.83
CA PRO A 285 -26.12 -29.64 -4.51
C PRO A 285 -27.23 -30.51 -5.12
N ASN A 286 -28.50 -30.11 -4.93
CA ASN A 286 -29.66 -30.86 -5.43
C ASN A 286 -30.24 -30.29 -6.74
N ILE A 287 -29.95 -29.03 -7.05
CA ILE A 287 -30.43 -28.31 -8.23
C ILE A 287 -29.30 -27.51 -8.87
N ALA A 288 -29.50 -27.10 -10.13
CA ALA A 288 -28.49 -26.41 -10.93
C ALA A 288 -28.04 -25.07 -10.32
N GLU A 289 -28.97 -24.34 -9.71
CA GLU A 289 -28.74 -23.05 -9.05
C GLU A 289 -27.85 -23.18 -7.81
N GLU A 290 -28.00 -24.26 -7.04
CA GLU A 290 -27.12 -24.58 -5.91
C GLU A 290 -25.72 -24.98 -6.38
N TYR A 291 -25.62 -25.76 -7.46
CA TYR A 291 -24.32 -26.19 -8.00
C TYR A 291 -23.54 -25.01 -8.60
N PHE A 292 -24.23 -24.15 -9.36
CA PHE A 292 -23.70 -22.88 -9.84
C PHE A 292 -23.23 -22.01 -8.67
N ASN A 293 -24.07 -21.84 -7.64
CA ASN A 293 -23.71 -21.05 -6.46
C ASN A 293 -22.47 -21.59 -5.75
N MET A 294 -22.35 -22.91 -5.58
CA MET A 294 -21.17 -23.55 -4.99
C MET A 294 -19.89 -23.26 -5.78
N LYS A 295 -19.90 -23.47 -7.10
CA LYS A 295 -18.75 -23.18 -7.98
C LYS A 295 -18.42 -21.69 -8.05
N HIS A 296 -19.44 -20.83 -8.13
CA HIS A 296 -19.31 -19.38 -8.10
C HIS A 296 -18.67 -18.91 -6.78
N SER A 297 -19.11 -19.47 -5.65
CA SER A 297 -18.59 -19.17 -4.31
C SER A 297 -17.10 -19.54 -4.19
N LYS A 298 -16.69 -20.72 -4.71
CA LYS A 298 -15.26 -21.11 -4.81
C LYS A 298 -14.44 -20.12 -5.64
N ALA A 299 -14.80 -19.89 -6.91
CA ALA A 299 -14.04 -19.00 -7.79
C ALA A 299 -13.99 -17.55 -7.28
N ARG A 300 -15.13 -17.01 -6.84
CA ARG A 300 -15.22 -15.63 -6.33
C ARG A 300 -14.40 -15.40 -5.05
N ASN A 301 -14.05 -16.43 -4.30
CA ASN A 301 -13.27 -16.30 -3.06
C ASN A 301 -11.92 -15.57 -3.27
N VAL A 302 -11.36 -15.62 -4.49
CA VAL A 302 -10.09 -14.97 -4.86
C VAL A 302 -10.01 -13.48 -4.46
N ILE A 303 -11.10 -12.71 -4.56
CA ILE A 303 -11.07 -11.28 -4.20
C ILE A 303 -11.10 -11.08 -2.68
N GLU A 304 -11.72 -11.99 -1.93
CA GLU A 304 -11.67 -12.02 -0.47
C GLU A 304 -10.25 -12.36 0.02
N ARG A 305 -9.60 -13.37 -0.56
CA ARG A 305 -8.19 -13.71 -0.29
C ARG A 305 -7.23 -12.58 -0.67
N CYS A 306 -7.40 -11.98 -1.86
CA CYS A 306 -6.61 -10.84 -2.31
C CYS A 306 -6.71 -9.65 -1.35
N PHE A 307 -7.91 -9.34 -0.84
CA PHE A 307 -8.08 -8.33 0.22
C PHE A 307 -7.55 -8.78 1.59
N GLY A 308 -7.58 -10.08 1.90
CA GLY A 308 -6.97 -10.70 3.07
C GLY A 308 -5.46 -10.48 3.10
N LEU A 309 -4.75 -10.91 2.05
CA LEU A 309 -3.32 -10.65 1.82
C LEU A 309 -2.99 -9.17 1.94
N LEU A 310 -3.71 -8.29 1.23
CA LEU A 310 -3.49 -6.84 1.25
C LEU A 310 -3.51 -6.26 2.68
N LYS A 311 -4.49 -6.65 3.50
CA LYS A 311 -4.63 -6.16 4.89
C LYS A 311 -3.72 -6.89 5.88
N GLY A 312 -3.39 -8.15 5.60
CA GLY A 312 -2.42 -8.95 6.35
C GLY A 312 -1.00 -8.40 6.21
N ARG A 313 -0.61 -8.02 5.00
CA ARG A 313 0.70 -7.46 4.63
C ARG A 313 0.89 -6.03 5.15
N TRP A 314 -0.04 -5.14 4.80
CA TRP A 314 0.08 -3.70 5.09
C TRP A 314 -0.67 -3.32 6.36
N LYS A 315 0.00 -3.40 7.52
CA LYS A 315 -0.61 -3.13 8.84
C LYS A 315 -1.19 -1.71 8.97
N ILE A 316 -0.79 -0.75 8.11
CA ILE A 316 -1.42 0.58 7.97
C ILE A 316 -2.90 0.55 7.53
N LEU A 317 -3.39 -0.58 7.00
CA LEU A 317 -4.78 -0.79 6.61
C LEU A 317 -5.63 -1.47 7.70
N ALA A 318 -4.99 -2.10 8.70
CA ALA A 318 -5.65 -2.94 9.70
C ALA A 318 -6.30 -2.16 10.87
N SER A 319 -5.80 -0.96 11.17
CA SER A 319 -6.27 -0.09 12.24
C SER A 319 -6.47 1.35 11.76
N PRO A 320 -7.26 2.20 12.46
CA PRO A 320 -7.61 3.53 11.98
C PRO A 320 -6.36 4.39 11.71
N SER A 321 -6.27 4.92 10.50
CA SER A 321 -5.13 5.72 10.07
C SER A 321 -5.02 7.06 10.82
N PHE A 322 -3.80 7.57 10.94
CA PHE A 322 -3.49 8.93 11.40
C PHE A 322 -3.34 9.94 10.25
N PHE A 323 -3.51 9.53 9.00
CA PHE A 323 -3.51 10.41 7.83
C PHE A 323 -4.91 10.99 7.53
N PRO A 324 -5.00 12.18 6.91
CA PRO A 324 -6.24 12.67 6.30
C PRO A 324 -6.78 11.69 5.25
N ILE A 325 -8.09 11.72 5.00
CA ILE A 325 -8.78 10.76 4.12
C ILE A 325 -8.13 10.70 2.73
N GLU A 326 -7.86 11.83 2.08
CA GLU A 326 -7.20 11.86 0.76
C GLU A 326 -5.85 11.10 0.74
N THR A 327 -5.01 11.33 1.75
CA THR A 327 -3.72 10.65 1.85
C THR A 327 -3.91 9.16 2.15
N GLN A 328 -4.89 8.79 2.97
CA GLN A 328 -5.20 7.37 3.22
C GLN A 328 -5.74 6.67 1.97
N VAL A 329 -6.58 7.32 1.16
CA VAL A 329 -7.09 6.80 -0.12
C VAL A 329 -5.94 6.58 -1.12
N ARG A 330 -5.01 7.53 -1.20
CA ARG A 330 -3.75 7.37 -1.96
C ARG A 330 -2.89 6.22 -1.43
N VAL A 331 -2.78 6.06 -0.11
CA VAL A 331 -2.05 4.94 0.54
C VAL A 331 -2.70 3.59 0.24
N ILE A 332 -4.03 3.48 0.25
CA ILE A 332 -4.73 2.25 -0.11
C ILE A 332 -4.39 1.83 -1.54
N MET A 333 -4.48 2.75 -2.50
CA MET A 333 -4.08 2.47 -3.88
C MET A 333 -2.60 2.03 -3.98
N ALA A 334 -1.68 2.75 -3.31
CA ALA A 334 -0.27 2.39 -3.30
C ALA A 334 -0.01 0.99 -2.70
N CYS A 335 -0.74 0.59 -1.65
CA CYS A 335 -0.67 -0.78 -1.10
C CYS A 335 -1.12 -1.84 -2.12
N CYS A 336 -2.14 -1.58 -2.94
CA CYS A 336 -2.59 -2.49 -4.00
C CYS A 336 -1.56 -2.59 -5.15
N LEU A 337 -0.97 -1.47 -5.55
CA LEU A 337 0.09 -1.47 -6.57
C LEU A 337 1.35 -2.22 -6.08
N LEU A 338 1.71 -2.07 -4.80
CA LEU A 338 2.81 -2.82 -4.17
C LEU A 338 2.50 -4.31 -3.99
N HIS A 339 1.24 -4.69 -3.74
CA HIS A 339 0.80 -6.09 -3.72
C HIS A 339 0.99 -6.73 -5.11
N ASN A 340 0.60 -6.05 -6.19
CA ASN A 340 0.83 -6.55 -7.54
C ASN A 340 2.30 -6.58 -7.95
N LEU A 341 3.13 -5.63 -7.48
CA LEU A 341 4.59 -5.69 -7.67
C LEU A 341 5.15 -6.98 -7.05
N ILE A 342 4.78 -7.26 -5.79
CA ILE A 342 5.20 -8.47 -5.07
C ILE A 342 4.80 -9.72 -5.84
N ARG A 343 3.51 -9.85 -6.19
CA ARG A 343 2.94 -10.93 -7.03
C ARG A 343 3.50 -11.02 -8.45
N LYS A 344 4.41 -10.14 -8.87
CA LYS A 344 5.03 -10.11 -10.21
C LYS A 344 6.53 -10.37 -10.18
N PHE A 345 7.21 -10.11 -9.05
CA PHE A 345 8.68 -10.13 -8.98
C PHE A 345 9.25 -10.99 -7.84
N MET A 346 8.47 -11.32 -6.80
CA MET A 346 8.88 -12.30 -5.80
C MET A 346 8.62 -13.71 -6.31
N SER A 347 9.60 -14.61 -6.21
CA SER A 347 9.45 -16.02 -6.62
C SER A 347 8.69 -16.87 -5.61
N GLN A 348 8.67 -16.46 -4.34
CA GLN A 348 7.93 -17.07 -3.24
C GLN A 348 7.50 -15.98 -2.26
N ASP A 349 6.24 -16.01 -1.83
CA ASP A 349 5.68 -15.04 -0.88
C ASP A 349 5.19 -15.78 0.39
N PRO A 350 5.91 -15.68 1.53
CA PRO A 350 5.55 -16.40 2.76
C PRO A 350 4.22 -15.99 3.41
N GLN A 351 3.48 -15.02 2.85
CA GLN A 351 2.10 -14.73 3.26
C GLN A 351 1.07 -15.38 2.34
N GLU A 352 1.48 -15.81 1.15
CA GLU A 352 0.64 -16.48 0.16
C GLU A 352 0.67 -18.00 0.38
N SER A 353 1.85 -18.60 0.59
CA SER A 353 1.95 -20.05 0.84
C SER A 353 1.11 -20.49 2.04
N VAL A 354 1.06 -19.70 3.12
CA VAL A 354 0.20 -19.99 4.29
C VAL A 354 -1.29 -19.99 3.94
N LEU A 355 -1.72 -19.22 2.93
CA LEU A 355 -3.10 -19.24 2.42
C LEU A 355 -3.32 -20.26 1.29
N GLU A 356 -2.28 -20.98 0.86
CA GLU A 356 -2.35 -22.09 -0.09
C GLU A 356 -2.33 -23.41 0.71
N GLU A 357 -1.49 -23.50 1.75
CA GLU A 357 -1.53 -24.51 2.82
C GLU A 357 -2.94 -24.58 3.48
N GLU A 358 -3.58 -23.43 3.74
CA GLU A 358 -4.98 -23.35 4.22
C GLU A 358 -6.04 -23.74 3.16
N GLU A 359 -5.70 -23.88 1.87
CA GLU A 359 -6.62 -24.32 0.79
C GLU A 359 -6.42 -25.79 0.37
N GLU A 360 -5.19 -26.32 0.40
CA GLU A 360 -4.92 -27.72 0.01
C GLU A 360 -5.63 -28.75 0.92
N GLU A 361 -5.95 -28.38 2.16
CA GLU A 361 -6.82 -29.18 3.04
C GLU A 361 -8.30 -29.28 2.55
N GLU A 362 -8.76 -28.42 1.62
CA GLU A 362 -10.14 -28.40 1.09
C GLU A 362 -10.30 -28.82 -0.41
N GLU A 363 -9.24 -28.96 -1.22
CA GLU A 363 -9.35 -29.06 -2.69
C GLU A 363 -8.73 -30.32 -3.38
N ASN A 364 -8.50 -31.43 -2.68
CA ASN A 364 -7.95 -32.68 -3.27
C ASN A 364 -8.91 -33.42 -4.25
N GLU A 365 -9.05 -32.98 -5.51
CA GLU A 365 -9.63 -33.78 -6.65
C GLU A 365 -9.38 -33.14 -8.07
N GLU A 366 -8.45 -33.74 -8.86
CA GLU A 366 -8.31 -33.77 -10.35
C GLU A 366 -7.77 -32.57 -11.23
N GLU A 367 -7.02 -32.92 -12.30
CA GLU A 367 -6.28 -32.07 -13.29
C GLU A 367 -6.68 -32.44 -14.78
N GLU A 368 -5.98 -32.30 -15.92
CA GLU A 368 -4.77 -31.59 -16.47
C GLU A 368 -4.88 -31.49 -18.04
N THR A 369 -3.91 -30.83 -18.71
CA THR A 369 -3.56 -30.81 -20.17
C THR A 369 -4.27 -29.84 -21.16
N ASN A 370 -3.56 -29.47 -22.24
CA ASN A 370 -3.37 -28.07 -22.73
C ASN A 370 -3.83 -27.72 -24.18
N SER A 371 -3.74 -26.41 -24.51
CA SER A 371 -3.55 -25.74 -25.84
C SER A 371 -4.78 -25.55 -26.78
N GLU A 372 -4.94 -24.47 -27.58
CA GLU A 372 -4.13 -23.24 -27.83
C GLU A 372 -5.00 -22.06 -28.41
N ASP A 373 -4.54 -20.80 -28.31
CA ASP A 373 -5.33 -19.55 -28.54
C ASP A 373 -5.34 -18.96 -29.98
N GLU A 374 -6.41 -18.20 -30.33
CA GLU A 374 -6.37 -17.10 -31.33
C GLU A 374 -7.35 -15.96 -30.95
N SER A 375 -7.16 -14.71 -31.43
CA SER A 375 -7.86 -13.52 -30.89
C SER A 375 -8.28 -12.45 -31.91
N ASN A 376 -9.29 -11.63 -31.57
CA ASN A 376 -9.84 -10.52 -32.39
C ASN A 376 -10.26 -9.30 -31.53
N GLU A 377 -10.58 -8.17 -32.18
CA GLU A 377 -10.82 -6.87 -31.54
C GLU A 377 -12.13 -6.77 -30.72
N VAL A 378 -12.19 -5.78 -29.80
CA VAL A 378 -13.08 -5.79 -28.62
C VAL A 378 -13.81 -4.46 -28.37
N GLU A 379 -15.13 -4.51 -28.19
CA GLU A 379 -15.97 -3.41 -27.70
C GLU A 379 -16.14 -3.42 -26.16
N TYR A 380 -16.64 -2.34 -25.55
CA TYR A 380 -16.73 -2.19 -24.08
C TYR A 380 -18.11 -1.80 -23.55
N ILE A 381 -18.51 -2.42 -22.44
CA ILE A 381 -19.78 -2.19 -21.74
C ILE A 381 -19.79 -0.82 -21.04
N THR A 382 -20.92 -0.10 -21.16
CA THR A 382 -21.10 1.27 -20.66
C THR A 382 -22.18 1.43 -19.59
N ASN A 383 -23.17 0.54 -19.54
CA ASN A 383 -24.33 0.62 -18.64
C ASN A 383 -24.56 -0.71 -17.91
N ILE A 384 -24.93 -0.64 -16.63
CA ILE A 384 -25.41 -1.81 -15.87
C ILE A 384 -26.95 -1.79 -15.86
N SER A 385 -27.57 -2.86 -16.36
CA SER A 385 -28.97 -3.20 -16.10
C SER A 385 -29.14 -4.72 -16.22
N PRO A 386 -30.04 -5.35 -15.45
CA PRO A 386 -30.44 -6.72 -15.72
C PRO A 386 -31.08 -6.81 -17.11
N THR A 387 -30.71 -7.82 -17.90
CA THR A 387 -31.39 -8.19 -19.15
C THR A 387 -31.76 -9.66 -19.12
N ASP A 388 -32.82 -10.03 -19.85
CA ASP A 388 -33.26 -11.42 -19.94
C ASP A 388 -32.18 -12.31 -20.59
N GLU A 389 -31.33 -11.74 -21.45
CA GLU A 389 -30.14 -12.38 -22.02
C GLU A 389 -29.16 -12.84 -20.93
N TRP A 390 -28.84 -11.97 -19.97
CA TRP A 390 -27.91 -12.29 -18.87
C TRP A 390 -28.53 -13.15 -17.77
N LEU A 391 -29.86 -13.20 -17.69
CA LEU A 391 -30.57 -14.20 -16.91
C LEU A 391 -30.53 -15.57 -17.61
N ALA A 392 -30.81 -15.62 -18.91
CA ALA A 392 -30.76 -16.83 -19.73
C ALA A 392 -29.34 -17.43 -19.78
N PHE A 393 -28.32 -16.60 -20.02
CA PHE A 393 -26.90 -16.99 -19.99
C PHE A 393 -26.53 -17.71 -18.70
N ARG A 394 -26.86 -17.12 -17.55
CA ARG A 394 -26.59 -17.74 -16.24
C ARG A 394 -27.38 -19.04 -16.04
N ASN A 395 -28.64 -19.08 -16.46
CA ASN A 395 -29.48 -20.28 -16.37
C ASN A 395 -28.91 -21.42 -17.23
N THR A 396 -28.55 -21.15 -18.48
CA THR A 396 -27.91 -22.12 -19.38
C THR A 396 -26.56 -22.60 -18.81
N MET A 397 -25.72 -21.69 -18.31
CA MET A 397 -24.46 -22.02 -17.66
C MET A 397 -24.68 -22.95 -16.44
N ALA A 398 -25.58 -22.60 -15.54
CA ALA A 398 -25.92 -23.41 -14.37
C ALA A 398 -26.44 -24.81 -14.76
N THR A 399 -27.36 -24.90 -15.73
CA THR A 399 -27.88 -26.18 -16.23
C THR A 399 -26.78 -27.04 -16.86
N ASN A 400 -25.91 -26.46 -17.68
CA ASN A 400 -24.82 -27.18 -18.34
C ASN A 400 -23.82 -27.74 -17.30
N MET A 401 -23.36 -26.90 -16.37
CA MET A 401 -22.46 -27.29 -15.28
C MET A 401 -23.04 -28.42 -14.42
N PHE A 402 -24.34 -28.37 -14.11
CA PHE A 402 -25.01 -29.38 -13.31
C PHE A 402 -25.22 -30.70 -14.07
N ASN A 403 -25.54 -30.65 -15.36
CA ASN A 403 -25.68 -31.83 -16.20
C ASN A 403 -24.33 -32.54 -16.41
N GLU A 404 -23.26 -31.78 -16.67
CA GLU A 404 -21.90 -32.31 -16.78
C GLU A 404 -21.47 -32.98 -15.46
N TRP A 405 -21.64 -32.30 -14.33
CA TRP A 405 -21.32 -32.86 -13.01
C TRP A 405 -22.12 -34.13 -12.68
N ARG A 406 -23.36 -34.25 -13.15
CA ARG A 406 -24.19 -35.45 -12.98
C ARG A 406 -23.89 -36.58 -13.99
N SER A 407 -23.00 -36.35 -14.95
CA SER A 407 -22.54 -37.36 -15.91
C SER A 407 -21.19 -37.98 -15.55
N ARG A 408 -20.57 -37.49 -14.46
CA ARG A 408 -19.39 -38.04 -13.78
C ARG A 408 -19.84 -38.89 -12.59
#